data_AF-A0A2N7YUM9-F1
#
_entry.id   AF-A0A2N7YUM9-F1
#
_cell.length_a   1.000
_cell.length_b   1.000
_cell.length_c   1.000
_cell.angle_alpha   90.00
_cell.angle_beta   90.00
_cell.angle_gamma   90.00
#
_symmetry.space_group_name_H-M   'P 1'
#
loop_
_entity.id
_entity.type
_entity.pdbx_description
1 polymer ?
#
loop_
_entity_poly.entity_id
_entity_poly.type
_entity_poly.pdbx_seq_one_letter_code
_entity_poly.pdbx_strand_id
1 'polypeptide(L)'
;MVLTLEQIAVRHGDLDYLINNMLEASASKVESADNYQKELGLFLQEKDNKYLPGEVNGYYWKRSAEKVPVVFSCRRYKTEKEFYECTGYFVIEKIGALAKVELAPSKLKDWPAVVDAMNAFVLSNIKQ
;
A
#
# COMPACT_ATOMS: atom_id res chain seq x y z
N MET A 1 0.86 -14.70 5.26
CA MET A 1 1.30 -13.30 5.43
C MET A 1 2.79 -13.34 5.68
N VAL A 2 3.58 -12.90 4.71
CA VAL A 2 5.03 -12.76 4.85
C VAL A 2 5.31 -11.29 5.12
N LEU A 3 6.13 -11.02 6.13
CA LEU A 3 6.54 -9.68 6.52
C LEU A 3 8.03 -9.53 6.23
N THR A 4 8.37 -8.48 5.49
CA THR A 4 9.76 -8.06 5.30
C THR A 4 9.91 -6.64 5.85
N LEU A 5 10.95 -6.44 6.66
CA LEU A 5 11.34 -5.13 7.17
C LEU A 5 12.58 -4.67 6.41
N GLU A 6 12.46 -3.59 5.67
CA GLU A 6 13.57 -2.96 4.96
C GLU A 6 13.93 -1.65 5.66
N GLN A 7 15.22 -1.50 6.02
CA GLN A 7 15.72 -0.23 6.53
C GLN A 7 15.77 0.77 5.37
N ILE A 8 14.93 1.80 5.43
CA ILE A 8 15.07 2.94 4.54
C ILE A 8 16.09 3.89 5.17
N ALA A 9 17.22 4.11 4.49
CA ALA A 9 18.12 5.19 4.84
C ALA A 9 17.34 6.51 4.75
N VAL A 10 17.12 7.12 5.91
CA VAL A 10 16.26 8.28 6.13
C VAL A 10 16.71 9.45 5.24
N ARG A 11 16.09 9.60 4.06
CA ARG A 11 15.77 10.92 3.55
C ARG A 11 14.39 11.23 4.08
N HIS A 12 14.35 12.16 5.03
CA HIS A 12 13.14 12.64 5.67
C HIS A 12 12.12 13.07 4.62
N GLY A 13 10.91 12.53 4.72
CA GLY A 13 9.88 12.64 3.68
C GLY A 13 10.26 11.72 2.53
N ASP A 14 9.38 10.85 2.07
CA ASP A 14 8.23 11.40 1.40
C ASP A 14 7.34 10.18 1.07
N LEU A 15 6.32 9.94 1.89
CA LEU A 15 5.26 8.99 1.52
C LEU A 15 4.56 9.50 0.28
N ASP A 16 4.54 10.82 0.05
CA ASP A 16 4.17 11.36 -1.25
C ASP A 16 5.22 10.98 -2.31
N TYR A 17 6.51 10.77 -2.02
CA TYR A 17 7.47 10.23 -3.00
C TYR A 17 7.21 8.76 -3.31
N LEU A 18 6.92 7.93 -2.30
CA LEU A 18 6.55 6.52 -2.54
C LEU A 18 5.22 6.42 -3.30
N ILE A 19 4.20 7.15 -2.85
CA ILE A 19 2.88 7.26 -3.49
C ILE A 19 3.03 7.87 -4.88
N ASN A 20 3.71 9.00 -5.05
CA ASN A 20 3.92 9.67 -6.32
C ASN A 20 4.79 8.81 -7.24
N ASN A 21 5.79 8.08 -6.77
CA ASN A 21 6.54 7.19 -7.65
C ASN A 21 5.66 6.02 -8.13
N MET A 22 4.86 5.42 -7.24
CA MET A 22 3.88 4.39 -7.62
C MET A 22 2.75 4.92 -8.51
N LEU A 23 2.30 6.17 -8.30
CA LEU A 23 1.25 6.83 -9.09
C LEU A 23 1.76 7.51 -10.37
N GLU A 24 3.00 7.98 -10.42
CA GLU A 24 3.64 8.52 -11.61
C GLU A 24 3.97 7.40 -12.58
N ALA A 25 4.35 6.23 -12.06
CA ALA A 25 4.33 5.00 -12.85
C ALA A 25 2.92 4.69 -13.38
N SER A 26 1.84 5.18 -12.73
CA SER A 26 0.43 4.95 -13.10
C SER A 26 -0.27 6.07 -13.89
N ALA A 27 0.36 7.24 -14.10
CA ALA A 27 -0.13 8.39 -14.86
C ALA A 27 -1.41 9.11 -14.34
N SER A 28 -1.91 8.79 -13.15
CA SER A 28 -3.04 9.55 -12.55
C SER A 28 -2.68 10.06 -11.15
N LYS A 29 -2.79 11.37 -10.96
CA LYS A 29 -2.52 12.06 -9.69
C LYS A 29 -3.80 12.49 -8.95
N VAL A 30 -4.96 11.95 -9.31
CA VAL A 30 -6.26 12.55 -8.95
C VAL A 30 -6.94 11.74 -7.86
N GLU A 31 -7.14 12.34 -6.69
CA GLU A 31 -8.09 11.86 -5.69
C GLU A 31 -9.48 12.40 -6.03
N SER A 32 -10.46 11.51 -6.22
CA SER A 32 -11.81 11.87 -6.61
C SER A 32 -12.82 10.92 -5.97
N ALA A 33 -14.10 11.29 -5.99
CA ALA A 33 -15.15 10.37 -5.53
C ALA A 33 -15.20 9.10 -6.40
N ASP A 34 -14.92 9.22 -7.69
CA ASP A 34 -15.03 8.14 -8.68
C ASP A 34 -14.02 7.01 -8.44
N ASN A 35 -12.88 7.33 -7.82
CA ASN A 35 -11.86 6.34 -7.50
C ASN A 35 -11.79 5.98 -6.01
N TYR A 36 -12.72 6.48 -5.19
CA TYR A 36 -12.76 6.17 -3.77
C TYR A 36 -13.52 4.87 -3.48
N GLN A 37 -12.82 3.89 -2.91
CA GLN A 37 -13.36 2.60 -2.49
C GLN A 37 -13.85 2.70 -1.04
N LYS A 38 -15.13 3.01 -0.87
CA LYS A 38 -15.74 3.28 0.45
C LYS A 38 -15.56 2.15 1.46
N GLU A 39 -15.67 0.89 1.03
CA GLU A 39 -15.51 -0.28 1.90
C GLU A 39 -14.08 -0.43 2.44
N LEU A 40 -13.09 0.02 1.66
CA LEU A 40 -11.68 -0.07 2.03
C LEU A 40 -11.18 1.21 2.72
N GLY A 41 -11.87 2.32 2.51
CA GLY A 41 -11.40 3.64 2.93
C GLY A 41 -10.14 4.08 2.18
N LEU A 42 -9.98 3.62 0.93
CA LEU A 42 -8.81 3.82 0.07
C LEU A 42 -9.25 4.35 -1.29
N PHE A 43 -8.41 5.13 -1.96
CA PHE A 43 -8.54 5.39 -3.39
C PHE A 43 -7.96 4.23 -4.19
N LEU A 44 -8.44 3.97 -5.41
CA LEU A 44 -7.95 2.92 -6.32
C LEU A 44 -7.67 3.48 -7.71
N GLN A 45 -6.48 3.21 -8.23
CA GLN A 45 -6.17 3.42 -9.64
C GLN A 45 -5.73 2.11 -10.29
N GLU A 46 -6.35 1.77 -11.41
CA GLU A 46 -5.90 0.66 -12.25
C GLU A 46 -5.06 1.16 -13.44
N LYS A 47 -4.06 0.36 -13.82
CA LYS A 47 -3.29 0.56 -15.04
C LYS A 47 -2.75 -0.74 -15.59
N ASP A 48 -2.71 -0.84 -16.91
CA ASP A 48 -1.99 -1.90 -17.62
C ASP A 48 -0.54 -2.03 -17.14
N ASN A 49 -0.15 -3.27 -16.83
CA ASN A 49 1.22 -3.57 -16.44
C ASN A 49 2.13 -3.52 -17.68
N LYS A 50 3.03 -2.53 -17.73
CA LYS A 50 3.98 -2.34 -18.84
C LYS A 50 4.99 -3.49 -18.98
N TYR A 51 5.34 -4.13 -17.87
CA TYR A 51 6.37 -5.17 -17.83
C TYR A 51 5.79 -6.58 -17.99
N LEU A 52 4.52 -6.77 -17.65
CA LEU A 52 3.80 -8.04 -17.77
C LEU A 52 2.58 -7.84 -18.68
N PRO A 53 2.76 -7.96 -20.01
CA PRO A 53 1.65 -7.87 -20.96
C PRO A 53 0.57 -8.89 -20.62
N GLY A 54 -0.65 -8.42 -20.37
CA GLY A 54 -1.77 -9.27 -19.95
C GLY A 54 -2.20 -9.06 -18.50
N GLU A 55 -1.47 -8.25 -17.73
CA GLU A 55 -1.83 -7.90 -16.35
C GLU A 55 -2.23 -6.43 -16.19
N VAL A 56 -2.98 -6.15 -15.13
CA VAL A 56 -3.35 -4.82 -14.64
C VAL A 56 -2.88 -4.68 -13.20
N ASN A 57 -2.21 -3.57 -12.90
CA ASN A 57 -1.85 -3.16 -11.56
C ASN A 57 -2.95 -2.27 -10.98
N GLY A 58 -3.44 -2.61 -9.79
CA GLY A 58 -4.31 -1.79 -8.97
C GLY A 58 -3.52 -1.16 -7.83
N TYR A 59 -3.46 0.16 -7.78
CA TYR A 59 -2.80 0.91 -6.71
C TYR A 59 -3.87 1.46 -5.77
N TYR A 60 -3.88 0.99 -4.53
CA TYR A 60 -4.74 1.52 -3.47
C TYR A 60 -3.94 2.45 -2.54
N TRP A 61 -4.49 3.59 -2.13
CA TRP A 61 -3.79 4.49 -1.21
C TRP A 61 -4.72 5.34 -0.34
N LYS A 62 -4.14 5.96 0.71
CA LYS A 62 -4.79 6.96 1.55
C LYS A 62 -3.77 8.02 1.99
N ARG A 63 -3.94 9.29 1.56
CA ARG A 63 -3.05 10.43 1.91
C ARG A 63 -3.31 11.09 3.28
N SER A 64 -4.09 10.42 4.13
CA SER A 64 -4.32 10.72 5.55
C SER A 64 -5.36 11.80 5.89
N ALA A 65 -6.17 11.43 6.88
CA ALA A 65 -6.50 12.33 7.99
C ALA A 65 -6.07 11.73 9.33
N GLU A 66 -5.72 10.43 9.44
CA GLU A 66 -5.35 9.82 10.73
C GLU A 66 -4.25 8.75 10.59
N LYS A 67 -3.05 9.15 11.06
CA LYS A 67 -1.96 8.35 11.66
C LYS A 67 -0.93 7.58 10.81
N VAL A 68 -1.23 6.93 9.67
CA VAL A 68 -0.17 6.29 8.84
C VAL A 68 -0.61 6.24 7.38
N PRO A 69 0.15 6.82 6.42
CA PRO A 69 -0.15 6.63 5.01
C PRO A 69 0.24 5.22 4.56
N VAL A 70 -0.67 4.62 3.79
CA VAL A 70 -0.57 3.25 3.30
C VAL A 70 -0.71 3.23 1.78
N VAL A 71 0.02 2.33 1.14
CA VAL A 71 -0.15 2.02 -0.29
C VAL A 71 -0.21 0.52 -0.48
N PHE A 72 -1.11 0.06 -1.34
CA PHE A 72 -1.16 -1.32 -1.78
C PHE A 72 -1.00 -1.37 -3.30
N SER A 73 -0.18 -2.30 -3.77
CA SER A 73 -0.05 -2.65 -5.18
C SER A 73 -0.62 -4.05 -5.36
N CYS A 74 -1.70 -4.17 -6.12
CA CYS A 74 -2.38 -5.41 -6.42
C CYS A 74 -2.28 -5.76 -7.91
N ARG A 75 -2.33 -7.05 -8.24
CA ARG A 75 -2.25 -7.55 -9.62
C ARG A 75 -3.43 -8.43 -9.99
N ARG A 76 -3.94 -8.25 -11.21
CA ARG A 76 -4.95 -9.12 -11.83
C ARG A 76 -4.60 -9.35 -13.30
N TYR A 77 -5.03 -10.49 -13.84
CA TYR A 77 -5.02 -10.69 -15.29
C TYR A 77 -6.08 -9.79 -15.94
N LYS A 78 -5.83 -9.33 -17.17
CA LYS A 78 -6.80 -8.55 -17.96
C LYS A 78 -8.10 -9.32 -18.23
N THR A 79 -8.02 -10.65 -18.27
CA THR A 79 -9.14 -11.57 -18.43
C THR A 79 -9.95 -11.76 -17.16
N GLU A 80 -9.43 -11.33 -16.01
CA GLU A 80 -10.03 -11.53 -14.70
C GLU A 80 -10.46 -10.20 -14.09
N LYS A 81 -11.55 -10.27 -13.33
CA LYS A 81 -12.09 -9.10 -12.60
C LYS A 81 -11.40 -8.91 -11.26
N GLU A 82 -10.99 -10.00 -10.63
CA GLU A 82 -10.47 -10.00 -9.27
C GLU A 82 -8.95 -9.87 -9.28
N PHE A 83 -8.42 -9.13 -8.31
CA PHE A 83 -7.01 -9.21 -7.96
C PHE A 83 -6.69 -10.59 -7.40
N TYR A 84 -5.51 -11.13 -7.73
CA TYR A 84 -5.01 -12.41 -7.18
C TYR A 84 -3.91 -12.21 -6.14
N GLU A 85 -3.28 -11.03 -6.09
CA GLU A 85 -2.20 -10.72 -5.16
C GLU A 85 -2.20 -9.23 -4.81
N CYS A 86 -1.87 -8.91 -3.55
CA CYS A 86 -1.64 -7.55 -3.09
C CYS A 86 -0.39 -7.47 -2.22
N THR A 87 0.40 -6.42 -2.41
CA THR A 87 1.51 -6.05 -1.53
C THR A 87 1.24 -4.69 -0.91
N GLY A 88 1.20 -4.63 0.41
CA GLY A 88 1.06 -3.41 1.19
C GLY A 88 2.41 -2.84 1.62
N TYR A 89 2.48 -1.51 1.62
CA TYR A 89 3.64 -0.71 1.99
C TYR A 89 3.20 0.37 2.98
N PHE A 90 3.85 0.43 4.14
CA PHE A 90 3.59 1.48 5.13
C PHE A 90 4.79 1.70 6.04
N VAL A 91 4.88 2.91 6.61
CA VAL A 91 6.00 3.30 7.46
C VAL A 91 5.67 3.04 8.92
N ILE A 92 6.60 2.40 9.63
CA ILE A 92 6.57 2.27 11.09
C ILE A 92 7.35 3.45 11.66
N GLU A 93 6.66 4.57 11.88
CA GLU A 93 7.27 5.88 12.17
C GLU A 93 8.28 5.82 13.33
N LYS A 94 7.95 5.08 14.40
CA LYS A 94 8.80 4.99 15.60
C LYS A 94 10.24 4.52 15.31
N ILE A 95 10.43 3.68 14.29
CA ILE A 95 11.76 3.19 13.89
C ILE A 95 12.21 3.68 12.54
N GLY A 96 11.42 4.53 11.88
CA GLY A 96 11.72 4.98 10.52
C GLY A 96 11.94 3.84 9.53
N ALA A 97 11.16 2.75 9.63
CA ALA A 97 11.29 1.58 8.76
C ALA A 97 10.10 1.43 7.83
N LEU A 98 10.33 0.90 6.62
CA LEU A 98 9.27 0.49 5.71
C LEU A 98 8.90 -0.96 5.98
N ALA A 99 7.62 -1.16 6.28
CA ALA A 99 6.99 -2.46 6.30
C ALA A 99 6.48 -2.81 4.90
N LYS A 100 6.86 -4.00 4.42
CA LYS A 100 6.27 -4.65 3.25
C LYS A 100 5.49 -5.87 3.70
N VAL A 101 4.22 -5.94 3.34
CA VAL A 101 3.33 -7.05 3.71
C VAL A 101 2.66 -7.66 2.47
N GLU A 102 2.72 -8.97 2.34
CA GLU A 102 1.97 -9.70 1.31
C GLU A 102 0.62 -10.16 1.86
N LEU A 103 -0.45 -9.78 1.15
CA LEU A 103 -1.84 -9.97 1.55
C LEU A 103 -2.62 -10.61 0.40
N ALA A 104 -3.50 -11.54 0.75
CA ALA A 104 -4.54 -11.96 -0.18
C ALA A 104 -5.48 -10.76 -0.45
N PRO A 105 -5.97 -10.55 -1.68
CA PRO A 105 -6.86 -9.43 -2.00
C PRO A 105 -8.12 -9.40 -1.13
N SER A 106 -8.67 -10.56 -0.77
CA SER A 106 -9.82 -10.68 0.15
C SER A 106 -9.54 -10.19 1.58
N LYS A 107 -8.26 -10.02 1.95
CA LYS A 107 -7.80 -9.50 3.24
C LYS A 107 -7.43 -8.03 3.20
N LEU A 108 -7.51 -7.39 2.04
CA LEU A 108 -7.18 -5.97 1.91
C LEU A 108 -8.03 -5.10 2.83
N LYS A 109 -9.33 -5.39 2.99
CA LYS A 109 -10.21 -4.66 3.92
C LYS A 109 -9.75 -4.68 5.39
N ASP A 110 -8.96 -5.67 5.77
CA ASP A 110 -8.44 -5.83 7.13
C ASP A 110 -7.13 -5.03 7.34
N TRP A 111 -6.69 -4.27 6.33
CA TRP A 111 -5.43 -3.52 6.36
C TRP A 111 -5.23 -2.62 7.59
N PRO A 112 -6.24 -1.93 8.16
CA PRO A 112 -6.02 -1.09 9.34
C PRO A 112 -5.57 -1.93 10.53
N ALA A 113 -6.19 -3.09 10.73
CA ALA A 113 -5.82 -4.01 11.80
C ALA A 113 -4.42 -4.61 11.60
N VAL A 114 -4.00 -4.84 10.36
CA VAL A 114 -2.63 -5.29 10.04
C VAL A 114 -1.61 -4.22 10.43
N VAL A 115 -1.85 -2.96 10.06
CA VAL A 115 -0.98 -1.83 10.43
C VAL A 115 -0.91 -1.67 11.94
N ASP A 116 -2.05 -1.70 12.63
CA ASP A 116 -2.11 -1.57 14.09
C ASP A 116 -1.38 -2.71 14.80
N ALA A 117 -1.59 -3.95 14.37
CA ALA A 117 -0.91 -5.11 14.94
C ALA A 117 0.62 -5.05 14.74
N MET A 118 1.06 -4.59 13.57
CA MET A 118 2.49 -4.45 13.27
C MET A 118 3.13 -3.31 14.07
N ASN A 119 2.45 -2.17 14.18
CA ASN A 119 2.89 -1.09 15.07
C ASN A 119 3.00 -1.59 16.52
N ALA A 120 1.97 -2.28 17.03
CA ALA A 120 1.98 -2.82 18.40
C ALA A 120 3.11 -3.84 18.61
N PHE A 121 3.35 -4.73 17.65
CA PHE A 121 4.44 -5.70 17.71
C PHE A 121 5.81 -5.03 17.77
N VAL A 122 6.05 -4.04 16.91
CA VAL A 122 7.32 -3.30 16.93
C VAL A 122 7.47 -2.52 18.24
N LEU A 123 6.39 -1.89 18.72
CA LEU A 123 6.38 -1.14 19.98
C LEU A 123 6.74 -1.99 21.20
N SER A 124 6.31 -3.26 21.25
CA SER A 124 6.54 -4.15 22.38
C SER A 124 7.92 -4.83 22.38
N ASN A 125 8.60 -4.87 21.24
CA ASN A 125 9.87 -5.59 21.07
C ASN A 125 11.10 -4.68 21.01
N ILE A 126 10.93 -3.36 20.92
CA ILE A 126 12.02 -2.40 21.02
C ILE A 126 12.22 -2.01 22.47
N LYS A 127 13.41 -2.24 23.02
CA LYS A 127 13.82 -1.66 24.31
C LYS A 127 13.90 -0.14 24.15
N GLN A 128 13.18 0.57 25.03
CA GLN A 128 13.35 2.02 25.17
C GLN A 128 14.74 2.34 25.73
#